data_AF-A0A2V8FPB3-F1
#
_entry.id   AF-A0A2V8FPB3-F1
#
_cell.length_a   1.000
_cell.length_b   1.000
_cell.length_c   1.000
_cell.angle_alpha   90.00
_cell.angle_beta   90.00
_cell.angle_gamma   90.00
#
_symmetry.space_group_name_H-M   'P 1'
#
loop_
_entity.id
_entity.type
_entity.pdbx_description
1 polymer ?
#
loop_
_entity_poly.entity_id
_entity_poly.type
_entity_poly.pdbx_seq_one_letter_code
_entity_poly.pdbx_strand_id
1 'polypeptide(L)'
;MPSARGATAPSLHGSLNTVEYFTFGFGTMIGVGWVVLMDDWLSRGGPGGGMLGFLIGGLLLFPIAHTYGRLVQRIPDAGAEIAYTEEIFPPFVSFGAGWTMVLSYAIVCPWEAVATGNLLARAFPSLNAWQLY
;
A
#
# COMPACT_ATOMS: atom_id res chain seq x y z
N MET A 1 21.95 9.07 37.30
CA MET A 1 22.60 8.10 36.40
C MET A 1 22.26 8.45 34.97
N PRO A 2 23.24 8.82 34.13
CA PRO A 2 23.02 9.19 32.73
C PRO A 2 22.96 7.94 31.85
N SER A 3 21.87 7.71 31.11
CA SER A 3 21.80 6.68 30.08
C SER A 3 21.98 7.31 28.70
N ALA A 4 23.11 7.00 28.08
CA ALA A 4 23.53 7.40 26.75
C ALA A 4 22.49 7.07 25.66
N ARG A 5 22.02 8.10 24.95
CA ARG A 5 21.55 8.02 23.56
C ARG A 5 22.02 9.25 22.78
N GLY A 6 23.34 9.42 22.72
CA GLY A 6 24.01 10.29 21.76
C GLY A 6 24.33 9.50 20.49
N ALA A 7 23.31 9.02 19.78
CA ALA A 7 23.46 8.63 18.39
C ALA A 7 22.81 9.75 17.58
N THR A 8 23.63 10.62 16.99
CA THR A 8 23.21 11.58 15.97
C THR A 8 22.60 10.79 14.82
N ALA A 9 21.28 10.58 14.86
CA ALA A 9 20.54 10.09 13.71
C ALA A 9 20.82 11.07 12.55
N PRO A 10 21.15 10.60 11.35
CA PRO A 10 21.33 11.48 10.20
C PRO A 10 20.10 12.36 10.08
N SER A 11 20.28 13.69 10.12
CA SER A 11 19.17 14.62 9.94
C SER A 11 18.71 14.50 8.50
N LEU A 12 17.63 13.74 8.28
CA LEU A 12 16.97 13.69 6.99
C LEU A 12 16.64 15.12 6.56
N HIS A 13 17.05 15.50 5.35
CA HIS A 13 16.71 16.79 4.78
C HIS A 13 15.19 16.80 4.52
N GLY A 14 14.42 17.28 5.50
CA GLY A 14 12.96 17.27 5.51
C GLY A 14 12.39 18.30 4.54
N SER A 15 12.51 18.05 3.25
CA SER A 15 11.98 18.91 2.20
C SER A 15 11.62 18.07 0.99
N LEU A 16 10.65 17.17 1.15
CA LEU A 16 9.97 16.61 0.00
C LEU A 16 8.99 17.66 -0.55
N ASN A 17 9.12 17.97 -1.83
CA ASN A 17 8.23 18.85 -2.55
C ASN A 17 6.83 18.18 -2.67
N THR A 18 5.77 18.96 -2.81
CA THR A 18 4.39 18.45 -3.00
C THR A 18 4.29 17.47 -4.17
N VAL A 19 5.06 17.69 -5.24
CA VAL A 19 5.12 16.77 -6.39
C VAL A 19 5.78 15.45 -6.01
N GLU A 20 6.80 15.46 -5.16
CA GLU A 20 7.49 14.24 -4.71
C GLU A 20 6.59 13.42 -3.78
N TYR A 21 5.86 14.09 -2.88
CA TYR A 21 4.84 13.44 -2.06
C TYR A 21 3.71 12.83 -2.89
N PHE A 22 3.21 13.57 -3.90
CA PHE A 22 2.18 13.04 -4.80
C PHE A 22 2.69 11.84 -5.59
N THR A 23 3.90 11.93 -6.14
CA THR A 23 4.50 10.86 -6.94
C THR A 23 4.74 9.61 -6.08
N PHE A 24 5.17 9.79 -4.83
CA PHE A 24 5.32 8.69 -3.88
C PHE A 24 3.97 8.00 -3.61
N GLY A 25 2.94 8.76 -3.24
CA GLY A 25 1.61 8.19 -2.97
C GLY A 25 0.94 7.58 -4.21
N PHE A 26 1.11 8.20 -5.38
CA PHE A 26 0.56 7.67 -6.63
C PHE A 26 1.30 6.39 -7.06
N GLY A 27 2.63 6.37 -6.91
CA GLY A 27 3.46 5.22 -7.23
C GLY A 27 3.17 4.00 -6.36
N THR A 28 2.81 4.19 -5.09
CA THR A 28 2.42 3.07 -4.21
C THR A 28 1.01 2.53 -4.51
N MET A 29 0.14 3.31 -5.15
CA MET A 29 -1.22 2.87 -5.54
C MET A 29 -1.25 2.06 -6.84
N ILE A 30 -0.36 2.35 -7.80
CA ILE A 30 -0.34 1.68 -9.10
C ILE A 30 0.66 0.51 -9.07
N GLY A 31 0.17 -0.69 -8.78
CA GLY A 31 0.95 -1.94 -8.76
C GLY A 31 0.62 -2.91 -9.91
N VAL A 32 1.26 -4.08 -9.92
CA VAL A 32 1.02 -5.12 -10.95
C VAL A 32 -0.40 -5.67 -10.91
N GLY A 33 -1.09 -5.52 -9.78
CA GLY A 33 -2.49 -5.90 -9.62
C GLY A 33 -3.42 -5.23 -10.62
N TRP A 34 -3.14 -4.00 -11.04
CA TRP A 34 -3.93 -3.34 -12.10
C TRP A 34 -3.91 -4.13 -13.40
N VAL A 35 -2.74 -4.61 -13.82
CA VAL A 35 -2.59 -5.35 -15.08
C VAL A 35 -3.17 -6.75 -14.98
N VAL A 36 -3.01 -7.41 -13.82
CA VAL A 36 -3.47 -8.79 -13.63
C VAL A 36 -4.98 -8.87 -13.42
N LEU A 37 -5.59 -7.92 -12.70
CA LEU A 37 -7.02 -7.95 -12.38
C LEU A 37 -7.91 -7.31 -13.47
N MET A 38 -7.35 -6.49 -14.37
CA MET A 38 -8.11 -5.83 -15.43
C MET A 38 -8.93 -6.83 -16.27
N ASP A 39 -8.31 -7.94 -16.67
CA ASP A 39 -8.97 -8.97 -17.50
C ASP A 39 -10.12 -9.66 -16.74
N ASP A 40 -9.95 -9.92 -15.44
CA ASP A 40 -10.98 -10.53 -14.59
C ASP A 40 -12.17 -9.58 -14.34
N TRP A 41 -11.92 -8.29 -14.11
CA TRP A 41 -12.99 -7.31 -13.93
C TRP A 41 -13.78 -7.06 -15.22
N LEU A 42 -13.08 -6.97 -16.36
CA LEU A 42 -13.72 -6.73 -17.64
C LEU A 42 -14.51 -7.96 -18.12
N SER A 43 -14.01 -9.17 -17.88
CA SER A 43 -14.71 -10.41 -18.24
C SER A 43 -15.95 -10.67 -17.38
N ARG A 44 -15.94 -10.29 -16.10
CA ARG A 44 -17.09 -10.49 -15.19
C ARG A 44 -18.13 -9.38 -15.25
N GLY A 45 -17.69 -8.13 -15.22
CA GLY A 45 -18.58 -6.96 -15.08
C GLY A 45 -18.73 -6.12 -16.35
N GLY A 46 -17.93 -6.40 -17.38
CA GLY A 46 -17.82 -5.53 -18.55
C GLY A 46 -17.29 -4.12 -18.21
N PRO A 47 -17.17 -3.24 -19.20
CA PRO A 47 -16.72 -1.86 -18.99
C PRO A 47 -17.62 -1.08 -18.04
N GLY A 48 -18.94 -1.30 -18.12
CA GLY A 48 -19.93 -0.61 -17.28
C GLY A 48 -19.85 -1.02 -15.80
N GLY A 49 -19.67 -2.33 -15.52
CA GLY A 49 -19.48 -2.82 -14.16
C GLY A 49 -18.18 -2.32 -13.54
N GLY A 50 -17.10 -2.25 -14.33
CA GLY A 50 -15.84 -1.66 -13.91
C GLY A 50 -15.98 -0.19 -13.50
N MET A 51 -16.61 0.64 -14.34
CA MET A 51 -16.83 2.06 -14.03
C MET A 51 -17.65 2.27 -12.74
N LEU A 52 -18.74 1.51 -12.57
CA LEU A 52 -19.54 1.57 -11.35
C LEU A 52 -18.76 1.08 -10.12
N GLY A 53 -17.98 0.01 -10.26
CA GLY A 53 -17.11 -0.50 -9.19
C GLY A 53 -16.10 0.54 -8.72
N PHE A 54 -15.45 1.25 -9.65
CA PHE A 54 -14.54 2.35 -9.33
C PHE A 54 -15.23 3.55 -8.70
N LEU A 55 -16.42 3.94 -9.18
CA LEU A 55 -17.17 5.04 -8.60
C LEU A 55 -17.59 4.73 -7.15
N ILE A 56 -18.13 3.54 -6.90
CA ILE A 56 -18.55 3.11 -5.56
C ILE A 56 -17.33 2.96 -4.65
N GLY A 57 -16.26 2.30 -5.14
CA GLY A 57 -15.03 2.14 -4.39
C GLY A 57 -14.39 3.48 -4.01
N GLY A 58 -14.28 4.41 -4.96
CA GLY A 58 -13.77 5.76 -4.71
C GLY A 58 -14.61 6.53 -3.68
N LEU A 59 -15.94 6.40 -3.76
CA LEU A 59 -16.85 7.06 -2.82
C LEU A 59 -16.74 6.48 -1.40
N LEU A 60 -16.49 5.17 -1.26
CA LEU A 60 -16.21 4.53 0.03
C LEU A 60 -14.84 4.94 0.61
N LEU A 61 -13.83 5.14 -0.23
CA LEU A 61 -12.48 5.54 0.19
C LEU A 61 -12.40 7.04 0.53
N PHE A 62 -13.27 7.88 -0.04
CA PHE A 62 -13.26 9.33 0.20
C PHE A 62 -13.32 9.74 1.69
N PRO A 63 -14.26 9.26 2.53
CA PRO A 63 -14.27 9.59 3.96
C PRO A 63 -13.06 9.06 4.72
N ILE A 64 -12.49 7.93 4.28
CA ILE A 64 -11.27 7.35 4.87
C ILE A 64 -10.09 8.28 4.60
N ALA A 65 -9.90 8.70 3.35
CA ALA A 65 -8.84 9.64 2.96
C ALA A 65 -8.97 10.99 3.70
N HIS A 66 -10.20 11.49 3.87
CA HIS A 66 -10.44 12.72 4.64
C HIS A 66 -10.03 12.58 6.11
N THR A 67 -10.34 11.44 6.73
CA THR A 67 -9.99 11.15 8.12
C THR A 67 -8.47 11.01 8.27
N TYR A 68 -7.82 10.23 7.41
CA TYR A 68 -6.36 10.08 7.37
C TYR A 68 -5.64 11.42 7.19
N GLY A 69 -6.12 12.28 6.29
CA GLY A 69 -5.55 13.61 6.09
C GLY A 69 -5.55 14.48 7.36
N ARG A 70 -6.59 14.35 8.19
CA ARG A 70 -6.64 15.04 9.50
C ARG A 70 -5.72 14.42 10.54
N LEU A 71 -5.53 13.10 10.52
CA LEU A 71 -4.64 12.41 11.45
C LEU A 71 -3.18 12.73 11.15
N VAL A 72 -2.77 12.70 9.88
CA VAL A 72 -1.41 13.08 9.44
C VAL A 72 -1.04 14.50 9.88
N GLN A 73 -2.00 15.44 9.85
CA GLN A 73 -1.78 16.82 10.32
C GLN A 73 -1.63 16.93 11.85
N ARG A 74 -2.24 16.02 12.61
CA ARG A 74 -2.21 16.04 14.09
C ARG A 74 -1.03 15.26 14.66
N ILE A 75 -0.69 14.15 14.01
CA ILE A 75 0.32 13.18 14.45
C ILE A 75 1.38 13.09 13.35
N PRO A 76 2.43 13.95 13.37
CA PRO A 76 3.49 13.93 12.38
C PRO A 76 4.52 12.83 12.70
N ASP A 77 4.04 11.60 12.92
CA ASP A 77 4.87 10.43 13.12
C ASP A 77 4.94 9.60 11.82
N ALA A 78 6.12 9.06 11.53
CA ALA A 78 6.37 8.18 10.40
C ALA A 78 5.85 6.75 10.62
N GLY A 79 5.28 6.44 11.80
CA GLY A 79 4.76 5.11 12.16
C GLY A 79 3.44 4.69 11.50
N ALA A 80 2.87 5.51 10.61
CA ALA A 80 1.64 5.22 9.84
C ALA A 80 0.48 4.74 10.75
N GLU A 81 -0.26 3.69 10.34
CA GLU A 81 -1.44 3.18 11.03
C GLU A 81 -1.20 2.86 12.51
N ILE A 82 -0.03 2.32 12.85
CA ILE A 82 0.29 1.87 14.22
C ILE A 82 0.42 3.09 15.14
N ALA A 83 1.13 4.13 14.69
CA ALA A 83 1.26 5.38 15.46
C ALA A 83 -0.11 6.05 15.66
N TYR A 84 -0.96 6.04 14.63
CA TYR A 84 -2.31 6.61 14.70
C TYR A 84 -3.23 5.84 15.64
N THR A 85 -3.16 4.50 15.65
CA THR A 85 -4.01 3.69 16.52
C THR A 85 -3.55 3.70 17.97
N GLU A 86 -2.25 3.80 18.24
CA GLU A 86 -1.73 3.92 19.61
C GLU A 86 -2.15 5.22 20.30
N GLU A 87 -2.26 6.32 19.56
CA GLU A 87 -2.58 7.63 20.14
C GLU A 87 -4.10 7.82 20.39
N ILE A 88 -4.95 7.11 19.64
CA ILE A 88 -6.40 7.30 19.66
C ILE A 88 -7.15 6.16 20.37
N PHE A 89 -6.63 4.92 20.34
CA PHE A 89 -7.35 3.73 20.80
C PHE A 89 -6.66 3.01 21.97
N PRO A 90 -7.38 2.12 22.69
CA PRO A 90 -6.77 1.28 23.71
C PRO A 90 -5.67 0.36 23.13
N PRO A 91 -4.64 0.01 23.93
CA PRO A 91 -3.48 -0.75 23.46
C PRO A 91 -3.82 -2.08 22.76
N PHE A 92 -4.89 -2.76 23.18
CA PHE A 92 -5.33 -4.02 22.58
C PHE A 92 -5.79 -3.84 21.12
N VAL A 93 -6.49 -2.74 20.83
CA VAL A 93 -6.98 -2.44 19.48
C VAL A 93 -5.80 -2.08 18.57
N SER A 94 -4.86 -1.29 19.06
CA SER A 94 -3.65 -0.94 18.32
C SER A 94 -2.80 -2.18 18.01
N PHE A 95 -2.65 -3.09 18.96
CA PHE A 95 -1.96 -4.37 18.75
C PHE A 95 -2.62 -5.21 17.65
N GLY A 96 -3.96 -5.32 17.66
CA GLY A 96 -4.70 -6.02 16.62
C GLY A 96 -4.56 -5.37 15.24
N ALA A 97 -4.60 -4.04 15.17
CA ALA A 97 -4.41 -3.28 13.94
C ALA A 97 -2.99 -3.48 13.37
N GLY A 98 -1.96 -3.40 14.23
CA GLY A 98 -0.58 -3.65 13.84
C GLY A 98 -0.36 -5.06 13.29
N TRP A 99 -0.90 -6.08 13.96
CA TRP A 99 -0.82 -7.47 13.43
C TRP A 99 -1.57 -7.64 12.12
N THR A 100 -2.73 -7.00 11.96
CA THR A 100 -3.48 -7.03 10.70
C THR A 100 -2.67 -6.40 9.56
N MET A 101 -2.00 -5.28 9.82
CA MET A 101 -1.11 -4.62 8.84
C MET A 101 0.05 -5.55 8.47
N VAL A 102 0.75 -6.12 9.44
CA VAL A 102 1.86 -7.07 9.20
C VAL A 102 1.40 -8.24 8.33
N LEU A 103 0.26 -8.85 8.66
CA LEU A 103 -0.29 -9.96 7.87
C LEU A 103 -0.67 -9.54 6.45
N SER A 104 -1.24 -8.35 6.28
CA SER A 104 -1.59 -7.84 4.95
C SER A 104 -0.35 -7.70 4.07
N TYR A 105 0.72 -7.06 4.58
CA TYR A 105 1.97 -6.90 3.84
C TYR A 105 2.68 -8.24 3.60
N ALA A 106 2.63 -9.15 4.57
CA ALA A 106 3.21 -10.49 4.44
C ALA A 106 2.55 -11.33 3.33
N ILE A 107 1.25 -11.15 3.09
CA ILE A 107 0.51 -11.85 2.02
C ILE A 107 0.69 -11.14 0.67
N VAL A 108 0.73 -9.81 0.66
CA VAL A 108 0.85 -9.02 -0.59
C VAL A 108 2.20 -9.24 -1.26
N CYS A 109 3.31 -9.28 -0.51
CA CYS A 109 4.64 -9.50 -1.09
C CYS A 109 4.77 -10.77 -1.97
N PRO A 110 4.44 -11.99 -1.49
CA PRO A 110 4.51 -13.19 -2.32
C PRO A 110 3.47 -13.17 -3.45
N TRP A 111 2.31 -12.56 -3.25
CA TRP A 111 1.30 -12.42 -4.30
C TRP A 111 1.82 -11.56 -5.47
N GLU A 112 2.41 -10.40 -5.19
CA GLU A 112 3.04 -9.53 -6.17
C GLU A 112 4.17 -10.25 -6.94
N ALA A 113 4.97 -11.07 -6.25
CA ALA A 113 6.02 -11.87 -6.87
C ALA A 113 5.48 -12.89 -7.89
N VAL A 114 4.42 -13.62 -7.51
CA VAL A 114 3.76 -14.60 -8.40
C VAL A 114 3.06 -13.91 -9.57
N ALA A 115 2.37 -12.80 -9.30
CA ALA A 115 1.69 -12.00 -10.30
C ALA A 115 2.67 -11.46 -11.35
N THR A 116 3.82 -10.92 -10.91
CA THR A 116 4.88 -10.45 -11.79
C THR A 116 5.50 -11.59 -12.61
N GLY A 117 5.75 -12.75 -11.99
CA GLY A 117 6.25 -13.93 -12.70
C GLY A 117 5.30 -14.39 -13.82
N ASN A 118 4.00 -14.46 -13.51
CA ASN A 118 2.97 -14.79 -14.50
C ASN A 118 2.88 -13.74 -15.62
N LEU A 119 2.99 -12.46 -15.28
CA LEU A 119 2.97 -11.38 -16.26
C LEU A 119 4.20 -11.46 -17.19
N LEU A 120 5.38 -11.73 -16.63
CA LEU A 120 6.61 -11.89 -17.39
C LEU A 120 6.55 -13.10 -18.33
N ALA A 121 5.98 -14.22 -17.89
CA ALA A 121 5.75 -15.39 -18.73
C ALA A 121 4.78 -15.12 -19.89
N ARG A 122 3.78 -14.25 -19.68
CA ARG A 122 2.88 -13.78 -20.76
C ARG A 122 3.60 -12.85 -21.73
N ALA A 123 4.46 -11.97 -21.24
CA ALA A 123 5.20 -10.99 -22.05
C ALA A 123 6.31 -11.64 -22.89
N PHE A 124 7.02 -12.62 -22.33
CA PHE A 124 8.10 -13.35 -23.00
C PHE A 124 7.81 -14.86 -22.98
N PRO A 125 7.05 -15.38 -23.97
CA PRO A 125 6.70 -16.80 -24.03
C PRO A 125 7.93 -17.73 -24.15
N SER A 126 9.10 -17.20 -24.51
CA SER A 126 10.38 -17.92 -24.50
C SER A 126 10.84 -18.36 -23.10
N LEU A 127 10.36 -17.72 -22.03
CA LEU A 127 10.63 -18.14 -20.65
C LEU A 127 9.89 -19.43 -20.26
N ASN A 128 8.86 -19.80 -21.03
CA ASN A 128 8.14 -21.06 -20.89
C ASN A 128 8.76 -22.20 -21.72
N ALA A 129 9.78 -21.90 -22.54
CA ALA A 129 10.41 -22.89 -23.43
C ALA A 129 11.41 -23.80 -22.70
N TRP A 130 11.98 -23.34 -21.58
CA TRP A 130 12.80 -24.18 -20.70
C TRP A 130 11.99 -24.55 -19.47
N GLN A 131 11.40 -25.74 -19.50
CA GLN A 131 10.98 -26.39 -18.28
C GLN A 131 12.21 -26.61 -17.40
N LEU A 132 12.26 -25.96 -16.25
CA LEU A 132 13.10 -26.39 -15.12
C LEU A 132 12.40 -27.54 -14.37
N TYR A 133 11.92 -28.51 -15.14
CA TYR A 133 11.69 -29.91 -14.81
C TYR A 133 11.48 -30.71 -16.10
#